data_AF-A0A6N2CI09-F1
#
_entry.id   AF-A0A6N2CI09-F1
#
_cell.length_a   1.000
_cell.length_b   1.000
_cell.length_c   1.000
_cell.angle_alpha   90.00
_cell.angle_beta   90.00
_cell.angle_gamma   90.00
#
_symmetry.space_group_name_H-M   'P 1'
#
loop_
_entity.id
_entity.type
_entity.pdbx_description
1 polymer ?
#
loop_
_entity_poly.entity_id
_entity_poly.type
_entity_poly.pdbx_seq_one_letter_code
_entity_poly.pdbx_strand_id
1 'polypeptide(L)'
;MSFKLEDLPYQRQAIDAIVRLFEGQQRNYFDLDLRGDCFPNKLLLARKEILANIEKIIQENGIGHGEASLCMDPDYCVEMETGTGKTLVYLRTIYELCREYGFTKFIILVPSVPIREGVLNTIESFRAQLERLYNIPLHAFEYDSKKLTKVKRFIEGTDLQVMIMTTHSFSADDNIINRPDRDDSPDGYSYWQALSKVRPIVIMDEPQEGMDTENLAPRLNALDPVARLRYSATHKLLRNLVYRLSPFEAYNQRLVKKIEVLSVAEINDEATLKIELTDIQTGNGPPKAKLKAWRQMATGFKYAETKWLKSGESLEDATKNISYRDFKISQIRAQGLRGGGAMVKFSNGVELTPHTATGDIKGIFRQQLYWLCYRHFQKVDSLKTQGIKPLSLIFIDRVANYMEPDGIIRTLFAEEFPKAYRDHYGEEAPESFVHEVQAYYFAKTNAGEFTDNENSMAKQREIYDEILRDKEAL
;
A
#
# COMPACT_ATOMS: atom_id res chain seq x y z
N MET A 1 18.57 -13.73 5.46
CA MET A 1 19.39 -13.03 4.42
C MET A 1 19.78 -11.67 4.99
N SER A 2 21.04 -11.23 4.93
CA SER A 2 21.37 -9.87 5.42
C SER A 2 21.09 -8.83 4.33
N PHE A 3 20.14 -7.92 4.57
CA PHE A 3 19.93 -6.76 3.69
C PHE A 3 21.19 -5.88 3.70
N LYS A 4 21.67 -5.47 2.53
CA LYS A 4 22.80 -4.54 2.40
C LYS A 4 22.28 -3.12 2.27
N LEU A 5 22.81 -2.20 3.07
CA LEU A 5 22.54 -0.77 2.91
C LEU A 5 23.23 -0.29 1.64
N GLU A 6 22.43 0.14 0.66
CA GLU A 6 22.91 0.78 -0.56
C GLU A 6 22.94 2.29 -0.41
N ASP A 7 23.79 2.93 -1.19
CA ASP A 7 23.94 4.38 -1.19
C ASP A 7 23.55 4.94 -2.55
N LEU A 8 22.28 5.25 -2.68
CA LEU A 8 21.66 5.63 -3.95
C LEU A 8 21.66 7.16 -4.12
N PRO A 9 22.07 7.71 -5.28
CA PRO A 9 22.21 9.16 -5.46
C PRO A 9 20.91 9.95 -5.21
N TYR A 10 19.77 9.45 -5.67
CA TYR A 10 18.48 10.12 -5.48
C TYR A 10 18.07 10.14 -3.99
N GLN A 11 18.42 9.10 -3.22
CA GLN A 11 18.22 9.08 -1.78
C GLN A 11 19.09 10.13 -1.09
N ARG A 12 20.36 10.26 -1.50
CA ARG A 12 21.25 11.31 -0.98
C ARG A 12 20.72 12.70 -1.27
N GLN A 13 20.23 12.96 -2.48
CA GLN A 13 19.64 14.27 -2.83
C GLN A 13 18.43 14.62 -1.94
N ALA A 14 17.56 13.65 -1.67
CA ALA A 14 16.43 13.84 -0.75
C ALA A 14 16.88 14.17 0.68
N ILE A 15 17.91 13.47 1.16
CA ILE A 15 18.50 13.70 2.48
C ILE A 15 19.15 15.09 2.55
N ASP A 16 19.99 15.43 1.57
CA ASP A 16 20.71 16.70 1.48
C ASP A 16 19.75 17.88 1.39
N ALA A 17 18.62 17.74 0.67
CA ALA A 17 17.58 18.77 0.62
C ALA A 17 17.04 19.12 2.02
N ILE A 18 16.88 18.12 2.90
CA ILE A 18 16.46 18.37 4.30
C ILE A 18 17.59 18.94 5.15
N VAL A 19 18.78 18.37 5.06
CA VAL A 19 19.93 18.84 5.86
C VAL A 19 20.21 20.32 5.58
N ARG A 20 20.10 20.76 4.33
CA ARG A 20 20.35 22.14 3.92
C ARG A 20 19.27 23.14 4.34
N LEU A 21 18.09 22.70 4.78
CA LEU A 21 17.09 23.60 5.37
C LEU A 21 17.68 24.39 6.55
N PHE A 22 18.57 23.75 7.29
CA PHE A 22 19.19 24.29 8.48
C PHE A 22 20.61 24.83 8.24
N GLU A 23 21.00 25.08 6.98
CA GLU A 23 22.30 25.69 6.68
C GLU A 23 22.45 27.02 7.45
N GLY A 24 23.55 27.16 8.19
CA GLY A 24 23.79 28.29 9.10
C GLY A 24 23.37 28.04 10.57
N GLN A 25 22.69 26.93 10.87
CA GLN A 25 22.36 26.55 12.23
C GLN A 25 23.62 26.16 13.01
N GLN A 26 23.80 26.74 14.20
CA GLN A 26 24.85 26.30 15.11
C GLN A 26 24.55 24.88 15.61
N ARG A 27 25.58 24.03 15.63
CA ARG A 27 25.47 22.70 16.20
C ARG A 27 24.98 22.78 17.66
N ASN A 28 23.99 21.97 17.98
CA ASN A 28 23.53 21.72 19.33
C ASN A 28 24.62 20.93 20.06
N TYR A 29 25.12 21.49 21.15
CA TYR A 29 25.97 20.78 22.09
C TYR A 29 25.18 20.51 23.36
N PHE A 30 25.53 19.41 24.02
CA PHE A 30 25.12 19.21 25.39
C PHE A 30 25.77 20.30 26.24
N ASP A 31 24.93 21.13 26.83
CA ASP A 31 25.37 22.16 27.75
C ASP A 31 25.21 21.60 29.17
N LEU A 32 26.34 21.40 29.86
CA LEU A 32 26.37 20.94 31.25
C LEU A 32 25.63 21.90 32.20
N ASP A 33 25.40 23.14 31.79
CA ASP A 33 24.69 24.15 32.57
C ASP A 33 23.15 24.09 32.40
N LEU A 34 22.62 23.17 31.57
CA LEU A 34 21.18 22.90 31.50
C LEU A 34 20.69 22.31 32.82
N ARG A 35 20.08 23.16 33.65
CA ARG A 35 19.35 22.74 34.85
C ARG A 35 17.94 22.26 34.43
N GLY A 36 17.76 20.95 34.33
CA GLY A 36 16.46 20.31 34.08
C GLY A 36 16.58 18.91 33.48
N ASP A 37 15.48 18.16 33.54
CA ASP A 37 15.34 16.80 32.99
C ASP A 37 15.04 16.81 31.47
N CYS A 38 14.78 17.97 30.85
CA CYS A 38 14.42 18.08 29.42
C CYS A 38 15.59 18.55 28.54
N PHE A 39 15.99 17.75 27.54
CA PHE A 39 17.01 18.14 26.55
C PHE A 39 16.40 18.51 25.19
N PRO A 40 16.26 19.81 24.86
CA PRO A 40 15.60 20.23 23.64
C PRO A 40 16.52 20.27 22.42
N ASN A 41 15.93 20.03 21.24
CA ASN A 41 16.51 20.51 20.00
C ASN A 41 16.37 22.05 19.95
N LYS A 42 17.50 22.77 19.87
CA LYS A 42 17.55 24.23 19.75
C LYS A 42 17.70 24.63 18.28
N LEU A 43 16.71 25.36 17.77
CA LEU A 43 16.76 26.04 16.49
C LEU A 43 17.03 27.53 16.72
N LEU A 44 18.18 28.02 16.25
CA LEU A 44 18.60 29.42 16.35
C LEU A 44 18.25 30.22 15.09
N LEU A 45 18.12 29.55 13.95
CA LEU A 45 17.72 30.18 12.69
C LEU A 45 16.30 30.75 12.78
N ALA A 46 16.15 31.98 12.32
CA ALA A 46 14.84 32.58 12.08
C ALA A 46 14.16 31.90 10.87
N ARG A 47 12.83 31.86 10.88
CA ARG A 47 12.06 31.25 9.79
C ARG A 47 12.34 31.86 8.41
N LYS A 48 12.72 33.15 8.35
CA LYS A 48 13.13 33.82 7.11
C LYS A 48 14.45 33.29 6.54
N GLU A 49 15.39 32.91 7.42
CA GLU A 49 16.66 32.31 7.00
C GLU A 49 16.42 30.91 6.42
N ILE A 50 15.54 30.13 7.04
CA ILE A 50 15.13 28.82 6.51
C ILE A 50 14.43 28.97 5.15
N LEU A 51 13.56 29.97 4.97
CA LEU A 51 12.96 30.25 3.67
C LEU A 51 14.01 30.57 2.60
N ALA A 52 15.03 31.37 2.92
CA ALA A 52 16.13 31.65 1.99
C ALA A 52 16.92 30.37 1.64
N ASN A 53 17.05 29.44 2.57
CA ASN A 53 17.63 28.13 2.29
C ASN A 53 16.72 27.29 1.38
N ILE A 54 15.40 27.29 1.61
CA ILE A 54 14.43 26.60 0.73
C ILE A 54 14.52 27.13 -0.69
N GLU A 55 14.60 28.44 -0.89
CA GLU A 55 14.70 29.05 -2.23
C GLU A 55 15.90 28.53 -3.03
N LYS A 56 17.06 28.37 -2.38
CA LYS A 56 18.25 27.75 -3.01
C LYS A 56 18.01 26.29 -3.34
N ILE A 57 17.41 25.53 -2.42
CA ILE A 57 17.14 24.10 -2.57
C ILE A 57 16.19 23.85 -3.75
N ILE A 58 15.09 24.60 -3.85
CA ILE A 58 14.11 24.41 -4.94
C ILE A 58 14.72 24.78 -6.30
N GLN A 59 15.58 25.81 -6.35
CA GLN A 59 16.28 26.18 -7.58
C GLN A 59 17.20 25.06 -8.07
N GLU A 60 17.97 24.46 -7.16
CA GLU A 60 18.88 23.36 -7.49
C GLU A 60 18.16 22.06 -7.83
N ASN A 61 17.02 21.81 -7.20
CA ASN A 61 16.18 20.64 -7.46
C ASN A 61 15.20 20.86 -8.64
N GLY A 62 15.25 22.01 -9.32
CA GLY A 62 14.40 22.30 -10.47
C GLY A 62 12.90 22.43 -10.13
N ILE A 63 12.56 22.73 -8.88
CA ILE A 63 11.19 22.89 -8.40
C ILE A 63 10.79 24.36 -8.55
N GLY A 64 9.69 24.62 -9.27
CA GLY A 64 9.19 25.99 -9.44
C GLY A 64 8.61 26.57 -8.14
N HIS A 65 8.73 27.88 -7.92
CA HIS A 65 8.19 28.54 -6.71
C HIS A 65 6.69 28.27 -6.46
N GLY A 66 5.88 28.23 -7.53
CA GLY A 66 4.45 27.91 -7.43
C GLY A 66 4.19 26.46 -7.02
N GLU A 67 5.07 25.53 -7.42
CA GLU A 67 4.98 24.11 -7.05
C GLU A 67 5.48 23.88 -5.62
N ALA A 68 6.46 24.66 -5.18
CA ALA A 68 7.04 24.58 -3.85
C ALA A 68 6.03 24.88 -2.74
N SER A 69 5.00 25.68 -3.02
CA SER A 69 3.99 26.10 -2.02
C SER A 69 4.66 26.68 -0.76
N LEU A 70 5.48 27.71 -0.97
CA LEU A 70 6.30 28.31 0.09
C LEU A 70 5.43 28.95 1.19
N CYS A 71 5.72 28.64 2.45
CA CYS A 71 5.03 29.20 3.60
C CYS A 71 5.94 29.28 4.84
N MET A 72 5.54 30.08 5.82
CA MET A 72 6.28 30.26 7.08
C MET A 72 6.13 29.07 8.05
N ASP A 73 5.21 28.15 7.76
CA ASP A 73 4.99 26.98 8.60
C ASP A 73 6.22 26.07 8.57
N PRO A 74 6.55 25.41 9.69
CA PRO A 74 7.68 24.47 9.76
C PRO A 74 7.38 23.12 9.08
N ASP A 75 6.50 23.09 8.09
CA ASP A 75 6.19 21.91 7.28
C ASP A 75 7.07 21.89 6.04
N TYR A 76 7.75 20.77 5.78
CA TYR A 76 8.62 20.59 4.62
C TYR A 76 8.29 19.28 3.92
N CYS A 77 7.80 19.37 2.68
CA CYS A 77 7.39 18.21 1.90
C CYS A 77 8.58 17.62 1.12
N VAL A 78 8.72 16.30 1.22
CA VAL A 78 9.60 15.45 0.40
C VAL A 78 8.69 14.51 -0.37
N GLU A 79 8.66 14.66 -1.69
CA GLU A 79 7.89 13.80 -2.58
C GLU A 79 8.79 12.67 -3.08
N MET A 80 8.45 11.42 -2.74
CA MET A 80 9.18 10.24 -3.16
C MET A 80 8.21 9.15 -3.60
N GLU A 81 8.37 8.67 -4.84
CA GLU A 81 7.62 7.55 -5.38
C GLU A 81 7.72 6.30 -4.47
N THR A 82 6.64 5.53 -4.42
CA THR A 82 6.58 4.25 -3.72
C THR A 82 7.68 3.28 -4.19
N GLY A 83 8.24 2.51 -3.26
CA GLY A 83 9.32 1.56 -3.57
C GLY A 83 10.71 2.17 -3.75
N THR A 84 10.89 3.48 -3.59
CA THR A 84 12.21 4.15 -3.69
C THR A 84 12.96 4.27 -2.35
N GLY A 85 12.47 3.60 -1.29
CA GLY A 85 13.17 3.51 0.00
C GLY A 85 12.97 4.72 0.93
N LYS A 86 11.83 5.40 0.85
CA LYS A 86 11.40 6.52 1.72
C LYS A 86 11.71 6.34 3.21
N THR A 87 11.48 5.16 3.77
CA THR A 87 11.82 4.82 5.16
C THR A 87 13.31 4.95 5.45
N LEU A 88 14.17 4.37 4.60
CA LEU A 88 15.62 4.50 4.76
C LEU A 88 16.09 5.94 4.58
N VAL A 89 15.46 6.69 3.68
CA VAL A 89 15.75 8.11 3.47
C VAL A 89 15.53 8.89 4.76
N TYR A 90 14.34 8.86 5.35
CA TYR A 90 14.13 9.64 6.58
C TYR A 90 14.94 9.12 7.77
N LEU A 91 15.25 7.82 7.85
CA LEU A 91 16.15 7.30 8.89
C LEU A 91 17.56 7.85 8.73
N ARG A 92 18.09 7.88 7.50
CA ARG A 92 19.38 8.52 7.21
C ARG A 92 19.32 10.03 7.44
N THR A 93 18.22 10.70 7.11
CA THR A 93 18.00 12.11 7.43
C THR A 93 18.08 12.38 8.94
N ILE A 94 17.51 11.53 9.79
CA ILE A 94 17.65 11.63 11.26
C ILE A 94 19.14 11.60 11.66
N TYR A 95 19.89 10.62 11.14
CA TYR A 95 21.32 10.51 11.42
C TYR A 95 22.11 11.72 10.92
N GLU A 96 21.83 12.21 9.73
CA GLU A 96 22.50 13.38 9.15
C GLU A 96 22.20 14.65 9.94
N LEU A 97 20.95 14.87 10.34
CA LEU A 97 20.58 16.01 11.18
C LEU A 97 21.23 15.95 12.57
N CYS A 98 21.36 14.76 13.15
CA CYS A 98 22.13 14.54 14.37
C CYS A 98 23.62 14.80 14.16
N ARG A 99 24.18 14.28 13.05
CA ARG A 99 25.60 14.40 12.73
C ARG A 99 26.00 15.82 12.41
N GLU A 100 25.17 16.61 11.73
CA GLU A 100 25.50 17.96 11.30
C GLU A 100 25.15 18.99 12.39
N TYR A 101 23.92 18.95 12.88
CA TYR A 101 23.36 19.99 13.76
C TYR A 101 23.17 19.56 15.20
N GLY A 102 23.45 18.30 15.55
CA GLY A 102 23.30 17.81 16.92
C GLY A 102 21.84 17.68 17.38
N PHE A 103 20.88 17.61 16.46
CA PHE A 103 19.49 17.32 16.83
C PHE A 103 19.37 15.86 17.26
N THR A 104 18.74 15.61 18.41
CA THR A 104 18.68 14.27 19.02
C THR A 104 17.27 13.79 19.30
N LYS A 105 16.26 14.67 19.22
CA LYS A 105 14.87 14.34 19.54
C LYS A 105 14.03 14.23 18.27
N PHE A 106 13.58 13.02 17.95
CA PHE A 106 12.77 12.77 16.76
C PHE A 106 11.53 11.96 17.09
N ILE A 107 10.40 12.35 16.49
CA ILE A 107 9.15 11.58 16.53
C ILE A 107 8.84 11.13 15.11
N ILE A 108 8.70 9.83 14.88
CA ILE A 108 8.16 9.29 13.63
C ILE A 108 6.68 9.01 13.83
N LEU A 109 5.84 9.78 13.15
CA LEU A 109 4.40 9.62 13.11
C LEU A 109 4.01 8.85 11.85
N VAL A 110 3.25 7.77 12.04
CA VAL A 110 2.76 6.89 10.97
C VAL A 110 1.25 6.72 11.07
N PRO A 111 0.54 6.40 9.97
CA PRO A 111 -0.92 6.44 9.98
C PRO A 111 -1.53 5.17 10.58
N SER A 112 -0.79 4.06 10.61
CA SER A 112 -1.31 2.75 10.99
C SER A 112 -0.27 1.88 11.73
N VAL A 113 -0.77 0.89 12.47
CA VAL A 113 0.07 -0.11 13.16
C VAL A 113 0.97 -0.90 12.19
N PRO A 114 0.50 -1.34 11.01
CA PRO A 114 1.34 -2.06 10.05
C PRO A 114 2.55 -1.24 9.57
N ILE A 115 2.34 0.04 9.27
CA ILE A 115 3.43 0.92 8.84
C ILE A 115 4.42 1.08 9.98
N ARG A 116 3.95 1.26 11.22
CA ARG A 116 4.80 1.33 12.42
C ARG A 116 5.70 0.11 12.59
N GLU A 117 5.14 -1.11 12.48
CA GLU A 117 5.95 -2.34 12.58
C GLU A 117 6.94 -2.43 11.41
N GLY A 118 6.56 -1.98 10.21
CA GLY A 118 7.48 -1.85 9.08
C GLY A 118 8.67 -0.92 9.36
N VAL A 119 8.44 0.22 10.01
CA VAL A 119 9.50 1.14 10.43
C VAL A 119 10.42 0.50 11.47
N LEU A 120 9.85 -0.12 12.52
CA LEU A 120 10.63 -0.80 13.57
C LEU A 120 11.50 -1.92 12.98
N ASN A 121 10.93 -2.75 12.12
CA ASN A 121 11.66 -3.82 11.45
C ASN A 121 12.77 -3.29 10.54
N THR A 122 12.55 -2.16 9.86
CA THR A 122 13.59 -1.50 9.06
C THR A 122 14.72 -0.99 9.95
N ILE A 123 14.40 -0.35 11.07
CA ILE A 123 15.40 0.11 12.04
C ILE A 123 16.24 -1.07 12.52
N GLU A 124 15.63 -2.16 12.96
CA GLU A 124 16.39 -3.32 13.45
C GLU A 124 17.23 -3.99 12.35
N SER A 125 16.69 -4.13 11.13
CA SER A 125 17.39 -4.75 10.00
C SER A 125 18.64 -3.97 9.58
N PHE A 126 18.59 -2.64 9.66
CA PHE A 126 19.69 -1.77 9.22
C PHE A 126 20.50 -1.16 10.37
N ARG A 127 20.13 -1.39 11.63
CA ARG A 127 20.74 -0.80 12.84
C ARG A 127 22.25 -0.85 12.80
N ALA A 128 22.83 -2.06 12.71
CA ALA A 128 24.28 -2.23 12.77
C ALA A 128 25.02 -1.52 11.61
N GLN A 129 24.43 -1.45 10.42
CA GLN A 129 25.02 -0.78 9.27
C GLN A 129 24.92 0.74 9.40
N LEU A 130 23.79 1.26 9.87
CA LEU A 130 23.58 2.69 10.10
C LEU A 130 24.44 3.22 11.24
N GLU A 131 24.46 2.53 12.38
CA GLU A 131 25.31 2.91 13.53
C GLU A 131 26.79 2.88 13.16
N ARG A 132 27.24 1.91 12.35
CA ARG A 132 28.61 1.88 11.81
C ARG A 132 28.87 3.02 10.82
N LEU A 133 27.93 3.32 9.93
CA LEU A 133 28.08 4.36 8.91
C LEU A 133 28.19 5.75 9.54
N TYR A 134 27.39 6.02 10.57
CA TYR A 134 27.30 7.33 11.20
C TYR A 134 28.14 7.47 12.48
N ASN A 135 28.58 6.35 13.06
CA ASN A 135 29.23 6.29 14.38
C ASN A 135 28.39 6.94 15.48
N ILE A 136 27.06 6.76 15.40
CA ILE A 136 26.07 7.29 16.34
C ILE A 136 25.14 6.13 16.72
N PRO A 137 24.97 5.78 18.01
CA PRO A 137 24.00 4.78 18.42
C PRO A 137 22.57 5.34 18.34
N LEU A 138 21.60 4.52 17.94
CA LEU A 138 20.20 4.94 17.80
C LEU A 138 19.30 4.29 18.86
N HIS A 139 18.67 5.12 19.70
CA HIS A 139 17.66 4.66 20.65
C HIS A 139 16.25 4.87 20.09
N ALA A 140 15.76 3.85 19.38
CA ALA A 140 14.43 3.84 18.79
C ALA A 140 13.43 3.00 19.61
N PHE A 141 12.19 3.46 19.78
CA PHE A 141 11.15 2.68 20.46
C PHE A 141 9.72 3.03 20.03
N GLU A 142 8.82 2.06 20.14
CA GLU A 142 7.37 2.24 20.03
C GLU A 142 6.81 2.99 21.25
N TYR A 143 6.03 4.05 21.03
CA TYR A 143 5.23 4.68 22.07
C TYR A 143 4.15 3.73 22.59
N ASP A 144 4.13 3.53 23.90
CA ASP A 144 3.13 2.74 24.62
C ASP A 144 2.71 3.54 25.87
N SER A 145 1.42 3.89 25.96
CA SER A 145 0.88 4.69 27.06
C SER A 145 0.98 4.00 28.43
N LYS A 146 1.21 2.69 28.46
CA LYS A 146 1.46 1.90 29.67
C LYS A 146 2.93 1.87 30.10
N LYS A 147 3.86 2.30 29.23
CA LYS A 147 5.32 2.20 29.43
C LYS A 147 6.00 3.58 29.33
N LEU A 148 5.57 4.50 30.19
CA LEU A 148 6.06 5.89 30.18
C LEU A 148 7.55 6.03 30.50
N THR A 149 8.19 5.03 31.13
CA THR A 149 9.64 5.05 31.38
C THR A 149 10.46 5.27 30.11
N LYS A 150 10.00 4.75 28.96
CA LYS A 150 10.68 5.01 27.67
C LYS A 150 10.49 6.44 27.19
N VAL A 151 9.32 7.02 27.42
CA VAL A 151 9.02 8.43 27.11
C VAL A 151 9.85 9.35 28.01
N LYS A 152 9.98 9.01 29.29
CA LYS A 152 10.86 9.71 30.23
C LYS A 152 12.31 9.70 29.75
N ARG A 153 12.84 8.52 29.38
CA ARG A 153 14.17 8.41 28.76
C ARG A 153 14.30 9.20 27.46
N PHE A 154 13.25 9.25 26.64
CA PHE A 154 13.24 10.09 25.43
C PHE A 154 13.37 11.58 25.77
N ILE A 155 12.78 12.05 26.86
CA ILE A 155 12.85 13.45 27.29
C ILE A 155 14.24 13.76 27.88
N GLU A 156 14.75 12.88 28.74
CA GLU A 156 16.00 13.02 29.52
C GLU A 156 17.27 12.58 28.78
N GLY A 157 17.16 11.83 27.68
CA GLY A 157 18.33 11.36 26.95
C GLY A 157 19.13 12.49 26.32
N THR A 158 20.42 12.30 26.10
CA THR A 158 21.28 13.26 25.38
C THR A 158 21.79 12.68 24.06
N ASP A 159 21.63 11.38 23.91
CA ASP A 159 21.86 10.54 22.75
C ASP A 159 20.72 10.65 21.72
N LEU A 160 20.91 10.07 20.53
CA LEU A 160 19.92 10.08 19.46
C LEU A 160 18.70 9.23 19.83
N GLN A 161 17.56 9.88 20.06
CA GLN A 161 16.30 9.30 20.51
C GLN A 161 15.22 9.42 19.41
N VAL A 162 14.61 8.28 19.06
CA VAL A 162 13.52 8.20 18.07
C VAL A 162 12.32 7.52 18.69
N MET A 163 11.21 8.25 18.84
CA MET A 163 9.93 7.70 19.29
C MET A 163 9.02 7.47 18.07
N ILE A 164 8.52 6.25 17.89
CA ILE A 164 7.60 5.91 16.80
C ILE A 164 6.18 5.79 17.35
N MET A 165 5.22 6.49 16.76
CA MET A 165 3.83 6.50 17.23
C MET A 165 2.82 6.61 16.08
N THR A 166 1.57 6.24 16.35
CA THR A 166 0.47 6.30 15.37
C THR A 166 -0.38 7.56 15.55
N THR A 167 -1.14 7.95 14.53
CA THR A 167 -2.15 9.03 14.61
C THR A 167 -3.17 8.83 15.74
N HIS A 168 -3.58 7.58 15.99
CA HIS A 168 -4.45 7.22 17.12
C HIS A 168 -3.83 7.52 18.49
N SER A 169 -2.50 7.42 18.60
CA SER A 169 -1.78 7.71 19.85
C SER A 169 -1.92 9.19 20.23
N PHE A 170 -2.14 10.07 19.24
CA PHE A 170 -2.37 11.48 19.45
C PHE A 170 -3.80 11.84 19.80
N SER A 171 -4.83 11.02 19.52
CA SER A 171 -6.24 11.50 19.48
C SER A 171 -7.04 11.28 20.76
N ALA A 172 -6.54 10.51 21.73
CA ALA A 172 -7.29 10.29 22.97
C ALA A 172 -7.12 11.48 23.94
N ASP A 173 -8.22 12.20 24.17
CA ASP A 173 -8.37 13.28 25.15
C ASP A 173 -8.23 12.81 26.60
N ASP A 174 -8.25 11.49 26.86
CA ASP A 174 -8.19 10.90 28.20
C ASP A 174 -6.82 10.25 28.52
N ASN A 175 -5.77 10.63 27.80
CA ASN A 175 -4.48 9.98 27.89
C ASN A 175 -3.70 10.35 29.15
N ILE A 176 -3.15 9.32 29.78
CA ILE A 176 -2.14 9.34 30.85
C ILE A 176 -1.03 10.40 30.64
N ILE A 177 -0.66 10.71 29.39
CA ILE A 177 0.39 11.68 29.05
C ILE A 177 0.01 13.15 29.32
N ASN A 178 -1.29 13.45 29.36
CA ASN A 178 -1.81 14.80 29.61
C ASN A 178 -2.06 15.04 31.10
N ARG A 179 -2.03 13.99 31.93
CA ARG A 179 -2.29 14.11 33.37
C ARG A 179 -1.15 14.89 34.03
N PRO A 180 -1.44 16.03 34.69
CA PRO A 180 -0.46 16.75 35.49
C PRO A 180 -0.15 15.98 36.78
N ASP A 181 0.90 16.40 37.49
CA ASP A 181 1.22 16.02 38.88
C ASP A 181 1.35 14.51 39.14
N ARG A 182 1.99 13.79 38.21
CA ARG A 182 2.34 12.38 38.43
C ARG A 182 3.65 12.28 39.20
N ASP A 183 3.80 11.26 40.04
CA ASP A 183 5.07 10.99 40.74
C ASP A 183 6.25 10.76 39.78
N ASP A 184 5.98 10.29 38.56
CA ASP A 184 6.97 10.05 37.51
C ASP A 184 7.11 11.22 36.51
N SER A 185 6.46 12.35 36.75
CA SER A 185 6.50 13.54 35.88
C SER A 185 7.92 14.12 35.76
N PRO A 186 8.45 14.29 34.54
CA PRO A 186 9.75 14.95 34.33
C PRO A 186 9.63 16.45 34.61
N ASP A 187 10.51 16.97 35.48
CA ASP A 187 10.49 18.37 35.94
C ASP A 187 9.11 18.88 36.43
N GLY A 188 8.23 18.00 36.93
CA GLY A 188 6.87 18.36 37.37
C GLY A 188 5.91 18.74 36.23
N TYR A 189 6.29 18.53 34.97
CA TYR A 189 5.41 18.73 33.82
C TYR A 189 4.59 17.47 33.53
N SER A 190 3.46 17.63 32.82
CA SER A 190 2.86 16.48 32.15
C SER A 190 3.81 15.99 31.06
N TYR A 191 3.74 14.69 30.71
CA TYR A 191 4.57 14.13 29.64
C TYR A 191 4.38 14.88 28.32
N TRP A 192 3.17 15.34 28.03
CA TRP A 192 2.92 16.16 26.83
C TRP A 192 3.64 17.52 26.86
N GLN A 193 3.60 18.22 27.99
CA GLN A 193 4.32 19.48 28.17
C GLN A 193 5.83 19.29 28.08
N ALA A 194 6.35 18.21 28.66
CA ALA A 194 7.77 17.86 28.56
C ALA A 194 8.17 17.49 27.12
N LEU A 195 7.33 16.75 26.39
CA LEU A 195 7.53 16.47 24.96
C LEU A 195 7.54 17.75 24.11
N SER A 196 6.68 18.71 24.41
CA SER A 196 6.70 20.02 23.76
C SER A 196 8.00 20.78 24.06
N LYS A 197 8.46 20.75 25.32
CA LYS A 197 9.71 21.39 25.74
C LYS A 197 10.95 20.84 25.06
N VAL A 198 10.97 19.56 24.67
CA VAL A 198 12.11 18.99 23.94
C VAL A 198 12.14 19.35 22.44
N ARG A 199 11.07 19.99 21.93
CA ARG A 199 10.95 20.52 20.55
C ARG A 199 11.38 19.50 19.48
N PRO A 200 10.75 18.31 19.44
CA PRO A 200 11.20 17.24 18.56
C PRO A 200 11.07 17.64 17.08
N ILE A 201 11.92 17.06 16.24
CA ILE A 201 11.66 17.04 14.79
C ILE A 201 10.65 15.92 14.52
N VAL A 202 9.53 16.25 13.90
CA VAL A 202 8.47 15.28 13.62
C VAL A 202 8.60 14.83 12.16
N ILE A 203 8.80 13.55 11.95
CA ILE A 203 8.76 12.90 10.64
C ILE A 203 7.36 12.32 10.47
N MET A 204 6.72 12.68 9.36
CA MET A 204 5.36 12.26 9.02
C MET A 204 5.43 11.36 7.79
N ASP A 205 5.13 10.08 7.96
CA ASP A 205 5.08 9.10 6.86
C ASP A 205 3.64 8.99 6.36
N GLU A 206 3.41 9.28 5.07
CA GLU A 206 2.07 9.34 4.46
C GLU A 206 1.08 10.27 5.21
N PRO A 207 1.40 11.56 5.38
CA PRO A 207 0.57 12.51 6.15
C PRO A 207 -0.87 12.68 5.65
N GLN A 208 -1.13 12.39 4.36
CA GLN A 208 -2.48 12.39 3.80
C GLN A 208 -3.40 11.33 4.46
N GLU A 209 -2.81 10.28 5.05
CA GLU A 209 -3.51 9.20 5.74
C GLU A 209 -3.76 9.58 7.22
N GLY A 210 -4.63 10.57 7.44
CA GLY A 210 -5.13 10.89 8.78
C GLY A 210 -4.30 11.88 9.61
N MET A 211 -3.17 12.39 9.09
CA MET A 211 -2.40 13.42 9.79
C MET A 211 -2.78 14.85 9.40
N ASP A 212 -3.31 15.05 8.20
CA ASP A 212 -3.81 16.34 7.70
C ASP A 212 -5.24 16.66 8.17
N THR A 213 -5.64 16.11 9.32
CA THR A 213 -6.98 16.33 9.89
C THR A 213 -7.00 17.55 10.80
N GLU A 214 -8.14 18.25 10.82
CA GLU A 214 -8.34 19.43 11.68
C GLU A 214 -8.14 19.13 13.17
N ASN A 215 -8.38 17.88 13.59
CA ASN A 215 -8.21 17.44 14.96
C ASN A 215 -6.74 17.25 15.36
N LEU A 216 -5.87 16.86 14.41
CA LEU A 216 -4.48 16.56 14.72
C LEU A 216 -3.58 17.78 14.63
N ALA A 217 -3.89 18.72 13.74
CA ALA A 217 -3.08 19.92 13.53
C ALA A 217 -2.83 20.74 14.83
N PRO A 218 -3.83 21.01 15.69
CA PRO A 218 -3.60 21.71 16.95
C PRO A 218 -2.63 20.97 17.89
N ARG A 219 -2.69 19.63 17.94
CA ARG A 219 -1.79 18.84 18.77
C ARG A 219 -0.36 18.86 18.23
N LEU A 220 -0.19 18.70 16.92
CA LEU A 220 1.14 18.82 16.29
C LEU A 220 1.74 20.21 16.51
N ASN A 221 0.93 21.26 16.45
CA ASN A 221 1.37 22.62 16.74
C ASN A 221 1.75 22.80 18.22
N ALA A 222 1.00 22.19 19.14
CA ALA A 222 1.28 22.24 20.59
C ALA A 222 2.59 21.54 20.98
N LEU A 223 3.13 20.64 20.15
CA LEU A 223 4.46 20.05 20.35
C LEU A 223 5.62 21.04 20.08
N ASP A 224 5.34 22.22 19.54
CA ASP A 224 6.34 23.21 19.11
C ASP A 224 7.57 22.59 18.39
N PRO A 225 7.36 21.80 17.32
CA PRO A 225 8.44 21.09 16.67
C PRO A 225 9.42 22.05 15.97
N VAL A 226 10.70 21.71 15.99
CA VAL A 226 11.72 22.42 15.18
C VAL A 226 11.33 22.40 13.70
N ALA A 227 10.91 21.22 13.22
CA ALA A 227 10.44 20.97 11.86
C ALA A 227 9.47 19.77 11.81
N ARG A 228 8.55 19.80 10.83
CA ARG A 228 7.67 18.73 10.42
C ARG A 228 8.08 18.29 9.01
N LEU A 229 8.77 17.16 8.93
CA LEU A 229 9.30 16.58 7.70
C LEU A 229 8.28 15.59 7.13
N ARG A 230 7.69 15.91 5.99
CA ARG A 230 6.54 15.22 5.43
C ARG A 230 6.97 14.37 4.25
N TYR A 231 6.96 13.05 4.38
CA TYR A 231 7.37 12.13 3.33
C TYR A 231 6.15 11.41 2.74
N SER A 232 5.92 11.58 1.44
CA SER A 232 4.78 10.98 0.73
C SER A 232 5.09 10.84 -0.76
N ALA A 233 4.40 9.93 -1.43
CA ALA A 233 4.32 9.97 -2.90
C ALA A 233 3.20 10.92 -3.38
N THR A 234 2.18 11.14 -2.53
CA THR A 234 0.91 11.79 -2.89
C THR A 234 0.50 12.80 -1.82
N HIS A 235 1.22 13.92 -1.74
CA HIS A 235 0.88 15.00 -0.80
C HIS A 235 -0.48 15.62 -1.14
N LYS A 236 -1.45 15.52 -0.23
CA LYS A 236 -2.72 16.26 -0.34
C LYS A 236 -2.53 17.75 -0.05
N LEU A 237 -1.70 18.06 0.94
CA LEU A 237 -1.31 19.42 1.32
C LEU A 237 0.20 19.60 1.09
N LEU A 238 0.56 20.37 0.06
CA LEU A 238 1.94 20.75 -0.23
C LEU A 238 2.32 22.00 0.55
N ARG A 239 3.43 21.91 1.30
CA ARG A 239 4.03 23.01 2.07
C ARG A 239 5.54 22.89 1.98
N ASN A 240 6.20 23.94 1.50
CA ASN A 240 7.65 23.98 1.28
C ASN A 240 8.18 22.65 0.68
N LEU A 241 7.72 22.30 -0.52
CA LEU A 241 8.22 21.13 -1.24
C LEU A 241 9.69 21.38 -1.60
N VAL A 242 10.57 20.57 -1.02
CA VAL A 242 12.02 20.76 -1.10
C VAL A 242 12.71 19.68 -1.93
N TYR A 243 12.04 18.56 -2.18
CA TYR A 243 12.53 17.50 -3.05
C TYR A 243 11.37 16.77 -3.71
N ARG A 244 11.54 16.41 -4.98
CA ARG A 244 10.59 15.60 -5.75
C ARG A 244 11.31 14.50 -6.51
N LEU A 245 10.82 13.28 -6.37
CA LEU A 245 11.07 12.16 -7.25
C LEU A 245 9.72 11.59 -7.69
N SER A 246 9.22 12.09 -8.82
CA SER A 246 7.93 11.73 -9.37
C SER A 246 7.89 10.30 -9.93
N PRO A 247 6.71 9.69 -10.10
CA PRO A 247 6.58 8.38 -10.76
C PRO A 247 7.24 8.35 -12.15
N PHE A 248 7.09 9.44 -12.91
CA PHE A 248 7.69 9.56 -14.24
C PHE A 248 9.22 9.57 -14.17
N GLU A 249 9.81 10.31 -13.24
CA GLU A 249 11.27 10.34 -13.05
C GLU A 249 11.80 9.01 -12.53
N ALA A 250 11.14 8.41 -11.53
CA ALA A 250 11.52 7.11 -11.00
C ALA A 250 11.48 6.02 -12.08
N TYR A 251 10.47 6.06 -12.97
CA TYR A 251 10.37 5.18 -14.13
C TYR A 251 11.49 5.46 -15.15
N ASN A 252 11.71 6.73 -15.52
CA ASN A 252 12.72 7.11 -16.51
C ASN A 252 14.14 6.77 -16.04
N GLN A 253 14.41 6.91 -14.74
CA GLN A 253 15.66 6.52 -14.09
C GLN A 253 15.76 5.01 -13.81
N ARG A 254 14.74 4.21 -14.15
CA ARG A 254 14.67 2.76 -13.93
C ARG A 254 14.84 2.36 -12.45
N LEU A 255 14.39 3.22 -11.54
CA LEU A 255 14.43 2.97 -10.09
C LEU A 255 13.30 2.03 -9.64
N VAL A 256 12.20 2.03 -10.38
CA VAL A 256 11.04 1.18 -10.13
C VAL A 256 10.80 0.21 -11.29
N LYS A 257 10.15 -0.91 -11.00
CA LYS A 257 9.79 -1.90 -12.02
C LYS A 257 8.78 -1.28 -12.99
N LYS A 258 8.87 -1.70 -14.25
CA LYS A 258 7.86 -1.34 -15.24
C LYS A 258 6.53 -2.01 -14.90
N ILE A 259 5.44 -1.27 -15.06
CA ILE A 259 4.09 -1.80 -14.92
C ILE A 259 3.72 -2.43 -16.25
N GLU A 260 3.43 -3.74 -16.23
CA GLU A 260 2.80 -4.44 -17.33
C GLU A 260 1.37 -4.77 -16.91
N VAL A 261 0.41 -4.10 -17.55
CA VAL A 261 -1.02 -4.36 -17.31
C VAL A 261 -1.47 -5.43 -18.28
N LEU A 262 -1.84 -6.60 -17.74
CA LEU A 262 -2.62 -7.59 -18.47
C LEU A 262 -4.09 -7.39 -18.09
N SER A 263 -4.81 -6.62 -18.91
CA SER A 263 -6.25 -6.44 -18.75
C SER A 263 -6.96 -7.74 -19.08
N VAL A 264 -7.36 -8.49 -18.06
CA VAL A 264 -8.28 -9.64 -18.22
C VAL A 264 -9.73 -9.13 -18.41
N ALA A 265 -9.98 -7.89 -18.01
CA ALA A 265 -11.08 -7.02 -18.42
C ALA A 265 -10.54 -5.58 -18.43
N GLU A 266 -11.05 -4.73 -19.32
CA GLU A 266 -10.62 -3.34 -19.61
C GLU A 266 -9.51 -3.15 -20.65
N ILE A 267 -9.75 -3.59 -21.88
CA ILE A 267 -9.46 -2.79 -23.08
C ILE A 267 -10.70 -2.87 -23.97
N ASN A 268 -11.45 -1.78 -24.00
CA ASN A 268 -12.73 -1.60 -24.68
C ASN A 268 -13.84 -2.54 -24.20
N ASP A 269 -15.07 -2.02 -24.16
CA ASP A 269 -16.32 -2.75 -23.90
C ASP A 269 -16.39 -4.08 -24.70
N GLU A 270 -15.65 -4.15 -25.83
CA GLU A 270 -15.39 -5.26 -26.75
C GLU A 270 -14.72 -6.52 -26.18
N ALA A 271 -13.87 -6.40 -25.14
CA ALA A 271 -13.10 -7.54 -24.60
C ALA A 271 -13.83 -8.29 -23.47
N THR A 272 -14.89 -7.70 -22.91
CA THR A 272 -15.76 -8.41 -21.96
C THR A 272 -16.65 -9.37 -22.73
N LEU A 273 -16.69 -10.65 -22.33
CA LEU A 273 -17.69 -11.60 -22.81
C LEU A 273 -19.08 -11.20 -22.29
N LYS A 274 -19.63 -10.15 -22.88
CA LYS A 274 -20.94 -9.60 -22.55
C LYS A 274 -21.98 -10.37 -23.34
N ILE A 275 -22.93 -10.97 -22.62
CA ILE A 275 -24.08 -11.64 -23.21
C ILE A 275 -25.30 -11.15 -22.45
N GLU A 276 -26.23 -10.50 -23.14
CA GLU A 276 -27.50 -10.07 -22.57
C GLU A 276 -28.63 -10.87 -23.23
N LEU A 277 -29.52 -11.44 -22.42
CA LEU A 277 -30.79 -11.97 -22.90
C LEU A 277 -31.72 -10.79 -23.18
N THR A 278 -31.94 -10.47 -24.46
CA THR A 278 -32.78 -9.34 -24.86
C THR A 278 -34.24 -9.73 -24.93
N ASP A 279 -34.55 -10.92 -25.44
CA ASP A 279 -35.94 -11.34 -25.62
C ASP A 279 -36.08 -12.87 -25.75
N ILE A 280 -37.27 -13.40 -25.46
CA ILE A 280 -37.65 -14.80 -25.72
C ILE A 280 -38.95 -14.83 -26.53
N GLN A 281 -38.88 -15.40 -27.73
CA GLN A 281 -40.04 -15.61 -28.58
C GLN A 281 -40.69 -16.97 -28.29
N THR A 282 -41.98 -16.94 -27.96
CA THR A 282 -42.86 -18.11 -27.88
C THR A 282 -43.88 -18.09 -29.03
N GLY A 283 -44.19 -19.26 -29.57
CA GLY A 283 -45.13 -19.42 -30.69
C GLY A 283 -45.48 -20.90 -30.90
N ASN A 284 -45.90 -21.30 -32.11
CA ASN A 284 -46.29 -22.69 -32.44
C ASN A 284 -45.10 -23.70 -32.48
N GLY A 285 -43.98 -23.41 -31.81
CA GLY A 285 -42.78 -24.24 -31.81
C GLY A 285 -41.91 -24.00 -30.56
N PRO A 286 -40.74 -24.67 -30.45
CA PRO A 286 -39.87 -24.53 -29.30
C PRO A 286 -39.43 -23.07 -29.11
N PRO A 287 -39.28 -22.60 -27.86
CA PRO A 287 -38.92 -21.21 -27.57
C PRO A 287 -37.57 -20.86 -28.17
N LYS A 288 -37.46 -19.62 -28.65
CA LYS A 288 -36.21 -19.06 -29.19
C LYS A 288 -35.77 -17.87 -28.37
N ALA A 289 -34.47 -17.70 -28.23
CA ALA A 289 -33.89 -16.58 -27.51
C ALA A 289 -33.22 -15.61 -28.49
N LYS A 290 -33.33 -14.32 -28.19
CA LYS A 290 -32.51 -13.29 -28.81
C LYS A 290 -31.52 -12.81 -27.79
N LEU A 291 -30.25 -12.84 -28.15
CA LEU A 291 -29.15 -12.43 -27.28
C LEU A 291 -28.46 -11.21 -27.88
N LYS A 292 -27.85 -10.38 -27.05
CA LYS A 292 -26.92 -9.34 -27.48
C LYS A 292 -25.52 -9.73 -27.06
N ALA A 293 -24.60 -9.76 -28.02
CA ALA A 293 -23.25 -10.27 -27.86
C ALA A 293 -22.29 -9.58 -28.85
N TRP A 294 -20.98 -9.71 -28.63
CA TRP A 294 -19.97 -9.18 -29.54
C TRP A 294 -19.84 -10.02 -30.80
N ARG A 295 -20.31 -9.48 -31.92
CA ARG A 295 -20.27 -10.15 -33.23
C ARG A 295 -19.04 -9.71 -34.02
N GLN A 296 -18.30 -10.67 -34.57
CA GLN A 296 -17.19 -10.39 -35.48
C GLN A 296 -17.73 -9.90 -36.83
N MET A 297 -17.26 -8.74 -37.27
CA MET A 297 -17.55 -8.12 -38.57
C MET A 297 -16.22 -7.84 -39.30
N ALA A 298 -16.28 -7.51 -40.59
CA ALA A 298 -15.08 -7.21 -41.39
C ALA A 298 -14.27 -6.00 -40.87
N THR A 299 -14.91 -5.08 -40.14
CA THR A 299 -14.32 -3.85 -39.59
C THR A 299 -14.00 -3.94 -38.09
N GLY A 300 -14.09 -5.12 -37.47
CA GLY A 300 -13.92 -5.32 -36.02
C GLY A 300 -15.13 -5.98 -35.35
N PHE A 301 -15.22 -5.90 -34.03
CA PHE A 301 -16.35 -6.45 -33.27
C PHE A 301 -17.46 -5.42 -33.10
N LYS A 302 -18.73 -5.87 -33.07
CA LYS A 302 -19.89 -5.02 -32.82
C LYS A 302 -20.82 -5.67 -31.82
N TYR A 303 -21.17 -4.95 -30.76
CA TYR A 303 -22.15 -5.41 -29.78
C TYR A 303 -23.56 -5.29 -30.37
N ALA A 304 -24.12 -6.40 -30.83
CA ALA A 304 -25.35 -6.42 -31.59
C ALA A 304 -26.21 -7.64 -31.24
N GLU A 305 -27.50 -7.55 -31.55
CA GLU A 305 -28.41 -8.67 -31.38
C GLU A 305 -28.09 -9.79 -32.35
N THR A 306 -28.17 -11.02 -31.84
CA THR A 306 -28.12 -12.24 -32.64
C THR A 306 -29.41 -12.40 -33.44
N LYS A 307 -29.40 -13.35 -34.38
CA LYS A 307 -30.65 -13.95 -34.86
C LYS A 307 -31.33 -14.70 -33.71
N TRP A 308 -32.60 -15.08 -33.90
CA TRP A 308 -33.30 -15.95 -32.96
C TRP A 308 -32.63 -17.32 -32.87
N LEU A 309 -32.07 -17.62 -31.71
CA LEU A 309 -31.35 -18.86 -31.44
C LEU A 309 -32.25 -19.90 -30.78
N LYS A 310 -32.02 -21.18 -31.13
CA LYS A 310 -32.72 -22.35 -30.57
C LYS A 310 -31.82 -23.10 -29.59
N SER A 311 -32.43 -23.97 -28.77
CA SER A 311 -31.66 -24.95 -28.02
C SER A 311 -30.80 -25.81 -28.96
N GLY A 312 -29.56 -26.03 -28.59
CA GLY A 312 -28.54 -26.74 -29.37
C GLY A 312 -27.65 -25.85 -30.26
N GLU A 313 -27.96 -24.56 -30.43
CA GLU A 313 -27.15 -23.66 -31.25
C GLU A 313 -25.99 -23.03 -30.48
N SER A 314 -24.87 -22.80 -31.16
CA SER A 314 -23.65 -22.19 -30.61
C SER A 314 -23.65 -20.67 -30.77
N LEU A 315 -23.30 -19.95 -29.70
CA LEU A 315 -23.15 -18.50 -29.76
C LEU A 315 -21.90 -18.09 -30.57
N GLU A 316 -20.85 -18.91 -30.60
CA GLU A 316 -19.70 -18.72 -31.50
C GLU A 316 -20.16 -18.68 -32.96
N ASP A 317 -21.00 -19.63 -33.38
CA ASP A 317 -21.47 -19.69 -34.77
C ASP A 317 -22.35 -18.49 -35.14
N ALA A 318 -23.20 -18.07 -34.21
CA ALA A 318 -24.12 -16.95 -34.38
C ALA A 318 -23.41 -15.60 -34.47
N THR A 319 -22.31 -15.44 -33.74
CA THR A 319 -21.54 -14.19 -33.63
C THR A 319 -20.27 -14.20 -34.46
N LYS A 320 -19.86 -15.37 -34.96
CA LYS A 320 -18.53 -15.61 -35.54
C LYS A 320 -17.39 -15.19 -34.61
N ASN A 321 -17.58 -15.26 -33.28
CA ASN A 321 -16.59 -14.86 -32.30
C ASN A 321 -16.16 -16.07 -31.44
N ILE A 322 -14.90 -16.46 -31.60
CA ILE A 322 -14.28 -17.64 -30.96
C ILE A 322 -14.34 -17.60 -29.43
N SER A 323 -14.43 -16.42 -28.83
CA SER A 323 -14.53 -16.28 -27.38
C SER A 323 -15.82 -16.89 -26.80
N TYR A 324 -16.83 -17.16 -27.63
CA TYR A 324 -18.07 -17.83 -27.24
C TYR A 324 -18.09 -19.34 -27.52
N ARG A 325 -16.94 -19.98 -27.75
CA ARG A 325 -16.86 -21.41 -28.09
C ARG A 325 -17.61 -22.34 -27.13
N ASP A 326 -17.57 -22.04 -25.84
CA ASP A 326 -18.21 -22.87 -24.82
C ASP A 326 -19.68 -22.50 -24.53
N PHE A 327 -20.23 -21.53 -25.26
CA PHE A 327 -21.59 -21.01 -25.09
C PHE A 327 -22.56 -21.64 -26.08
N LYS A 328 -22.80 -22.94 -25.92
CA LYS A 328 -23.87 -23.66 -26.64
C LYS A 328 -25.16 -23.66 -25.81
N ILE A 329 -26.28 -23.24 -26.39
CA ILE A 329 -27.55 -23.17 -25.66
C ILE A 329 -28.02 -24.58 -25.32
N SER A 330 -28.16 -24.88 -24.02
CA SER A 330 -28.69 -26.16 -23.54
C SER A 330 -30.20 -26.09 -23.27
N GLN A 331 -30.70 -24.94 -22.82
CA GLN A 331 -32.11 -24.78 -22.47
C GLN A 331 -32.58 -23.33 -22.67
N ILE A 332 -33.82 -23.17 -23.17
CA ILE A 332 -34.52 -21.88 -23.25
C ILE A 332 -35.88 -22.07 -22.56
N ARG A 333 -36.17 -21.22 -21.57
CA ARG A 333 -37.44 -21.22 -20.84
C ARG A 333 -38.08 -19.83 -20.94
N ALA A 334 -39.30 -19.78 -21.45
CA ALA A 334 -40.08 -18.55 -21.44
C ALA A 334 -40.76 -18.32 -20.08
N GLN A 335 -41.09 -17.07 -19.78
CA GLN A 335 -41.86 -16.73 -18.59
C GLN A 335 -43.24 -17.40 -18.64
N GLY A 336 -43.56 -18.20 -17.62
CA GLY A 336 -44.80 -18.96 -17.55
C GLY A 336 -45.87 -18.26 -16.71
N LEU A 337 -47.16 -18.51 -17.03
CA LEU A 337 -48.33 -18.02 -16.29
C LEU A 337 -48.43 -18.53 -14.84
N ARG A 338 -47.69 -19.59 -14.46
CA ARG A 338 -47.72 -20.24 -13.13
C ARG A 338 -46.46 -20.00 -12.29
N GLY A 339 -45.71 -18.93 -12.57
CA GLY A 339 -44.48 -18.60 -11.84
C GLY A 339 -43.24 -19.31 -12.41
N GLY A 340 -42.19 -18.51 -12.59
CA GLY A 340 -40.92 -18.91 -13.21
C GLY A 340 -40.49 -17.87 -14.25
N GLY A 341 -39.33 -17.24 -14.02
CA GLY A 341 -38.77 -16.23 -14.91
C GLY A 341 -38.33 -16.78 -16.26
N ALA A 342 -38.30 -15.92 -17.27
CA ALA A 342 -37.64 -16.22 -18.54
C ALA A 342 -36.15 -16.48 -18.31
N MET A 343 -35.56 -17.44 -19.04
CA MET A 343 -34.19 -17.89 -18.82
C MET A 343 -33.58 -18.53 -20.07
N VAL A 344 -32.27 -18.35 -20.26
CA VAL A 344 -31.45 -19.13 -21.18
C VAL A 344 -30.28 -19.77 -20.41
N LYS A 345 -30.05 -21.07 -20.62
CA LYS A 345 -28.92 -21.80 -20.04
C LYS A 345 -27.97 -22.27 -21.13
N PHE A 346 -26.67 -22.16 -20.85
CA PHE A 346 -25.60 -22.67 -21.69
C PHE A 346 -25.01 -23.96 -21.15
N SER A 347 -24.35 -24.74 -22.02
CA SER A 347 -23.67 -26.00 -21.67
C SER A 347 -22.54 -25.82 -20.66
N ASN A 348 -21.92 -24.65 -20.59
CA ASN A 348 -20.89 -24.30 -19.60
C ASN A 348 -21.45 -23.96 -18.21
N GLY A 349 -22.77 -24.03 -18.03
CA GLY A 349 -23.45 -23.76 -16.76
C GLY A 349 -23.89 -22.32 -16.55
N VAL A 350 -23.60 -21.40 -17.49
CA VAL A 350 -24.06 -20.01 -17.41
C VAL A 350 -25.57 -19.93 -17.64
N GLU A 351 -26.26 -19.19 -16.78
CA GLU A 351 -27.69 -18.91 -16.87
C GLU A 351 -27.94 -17.40 -17.00
N LEU A 352 -28.79 -17.01 -17.94
CA LEU A 352 -29.19 -15.63 -18.21
C LEU A 352 -30.68 -15.46 -17.93
N THR A 353 -31.03 -14.39 -17.20
CA THR A 353 -32.41 -13.94 -16.96
C THR A 353 -32.61 -12.53 -17.52
N PRO A 354 -33.83 -12.13 -17.92
CA PRO A 354 -34.11 -10.78 -18.37
C PRO A 354 -33.67 -9.73 -17.34
N HIS A 355 -33.03 -8.66 -17.80
CA HIS A 355 -32.53 -7.55 -16.97
C HIS A 355 -31.41 -7.91 -15.98
N THR A 356 -30.80 -9.09 -16.09
CA THR A 356 -29.58 -9.44 -15.37
C THR A 356 -28.44 -9.48 -16.38
N ALA A 357 -27.64 -8.41 -16.44
CA ALA A 357 -26.30 -8.52 -16.98
C ALA A 357 -25.51 -9.32 -15.93
N THR A 358 -25.49 -10.65 -16.07
CA THR A 358 -24.65 -11.49 -15.24
C THR A 358 -23.22 -11.15 -15.63
N GLY A 359 -22.59 -10.20 -14.93
CA GLY A 359 -21.14 -10.13 -14.91
C GLY A 359 -20.66 -11.46 -14.37
N ASP A 360 -20.15 -12.34 -15.23
CA ASP A 360 -19.65 -13.65 -14.84
C ASP A 360 -18.35 -13.49 -14.05
N ILE A 361 -18.49 -13.07 -12.78
CA ILE A 361 -17.39 -12.85 -11.85
C ILE A 361 -16.55 -14.13 -11.74
N LYS A 362 -17.19 -15.31 -11.79
CA LYS A 362 -16.50 -16.60 -11.77
C LYS A 362 -15.64 -16.81 -13.02
N GLY A 363 -16.17 -16.53 -14.20
CA GLY A 363 -15.42 -16.58 -15.46
C GLY A 363 -14.25 -15.59 -15.50
N ILE A 364 -14.44 -14.37 -14.99
CA ILE A 364 -13.38 -13.36 -14.89
C ILE A 364 -12.27 -13.84 -13.94
N PHE A 365 -12.62 -14.29 -12.74
CA PHE A 365 -11.65 -14.81 -11.78
C PHE A 365 -10.89 -16.01 -12.34
N ARG A 366 -11.58 -16.91 -13.05
CA ARG A 366 -10.94 -18.05 -13.72
C ARG A 366 -9.87 -17.58 -14.70
N GLN A 367 -10.18 -16.63 -15.57
CA GLN A 367 -9.22 -16.09 -16.52
C GLN A 367 -8.07 -15.36 -15.82
N GLN A 368 -8.34 -14.59 -14.77
CA GLN A 368 -7.30 -13.90 -13.99
C GLN A 368 -6.33 -14.90 -13.37
N LEU A 369 -6.83 -15.98 -12.76
CA LEU A 369 -6.02 -17.00 -12.12
C LEU A 369 -5.21 -17.81 -13.13
N TYR A 370 -5.83 -18.21 -14.25
CA TYR A 370 -5.12 -18.88 -15.34
C TYR A 370 -3.95 -18.05 -15.86
N TRP A 371 -4.19 -16.79 -16.25
CA TRP A 371 -3.16 -15.92 -16.80
C TRP A 371 -2.11 -15.54 -15.76
N LEU A 372 -2.49 -15.37 -14.48
CA LEU A 372 -1.55 -15.16 -13.39
C LEU A 372 -0.57 -16.34 -13.27
N CYS A 373 -1.08 -17.58 -13.26
CA CYS A 373 -0.25 -18.78 -13.18
C CYS A 373 0.66 -18.92 -14.42
N TYR A 374 0.08 -18.82 -15.61
CA TYR A 374 0.81 -18.95 -16.87
C TYR A 374 1.94 -17.92 -17.00
N ARG A 375 1.66 -16.64 -16.70
CA ARG A 375 2.69 -15.58 -16.70
C ARG A 375 3.71 -15.76 -15.57
N HIS A 376 3.30 -16.29 -14.43
CA HIS A 376 4.23 -16.60 -13.35
C HIS A 376 5.25 -17.64 -13.81
N PHE A 377 4.84 -18.71 -14.48
CA PHE A 377 5.76 -19.73 -15.02
C PHE A 377 6.72 -19.16 -16.06
N GLN A 378 6.25 -18.33 -17.00
CA GLN A 378 7.12 -17.60 -17.93
C GLN A 378 8.17 -16.74 -17.21
N LYS A 379 7.79 -16.08 -16.11
CA LYS A 379 8.71 -15.29 -15.28
C LYS A 379 9.68 -16.18 -14.51
N VAL A 380 9.25 -17.33 -13.99
CA VAL A 380 10.14 -18.30 -13.34
C VAL A 380 11.25 -18.73 -14.30
N ASP A 381 10.91 -19.15 -15.53
CA ASP A 381 11.91 -19.61 -16.50
C ASP A 381 12.93 -18.54 -16.86
N SER A 382 12.46 -17.31 -17.11
CA SER A 382 13.33 -16.19 -17.47
C SER A 382 14.23 -15.73 -16.32
N LEU A 383 13.71 -15.69 -15.09
CA LEU A 383 14.42 -15.15 -13.91
C LEU A 383 15.26 -16.19 -13.17
N LYS A 384 14.97 -17.48 -13.32
CA LYS A 384 15.74 -18.58 -12.69
C LYS A 384 17.21 -18.53 -13.10
N THR A 385 17.51 -18.17 -14.35
CA THR A 385 18.88 -17.99 -14.85
C THR A 385 19.66 -16.90 -14.11
N GLN A 386 18.96 -15.96 -13.48
CA GLN A 386 19.53 -14.85 -12.70
C GLN A 386 19.52 -15.13 -11.18
N GLY A 387 19.05 -16.32 -10.76
CA GLY A 387 18.89 -16.65 -9.35
C GLY A 387 17.79 -15.87 -8.64
N ILE A 388 16.84 -15.29 -9.40
CA ILE A 388 15.75 -14.47 -8.85
C ILE A 388 14.48 -15.32 -8.73
N LYS A 389 13.90 -15.37 -7.53
CA LYS A 389 12.60 -16.02 -7.26
C LYS A 389 11.46 -15.01 -7.44
N PRO A 390 10.59 -15.15 -8.46
CA PRO A 390 9.39 -14.31 -8.57
C PRO A 390 8.31 -14.76 -7.57
N LEU A 391 7.49 -13.81 -7.13
CA LEU A 391 6.30 -14.06 -6.30
C LEU A 391 5.06 -13.49 -6.99
N SER A 392 3.91 -14.13 -6.79
CA SER A 392 2.59 -13.64 -7.22
C SER A 392 1.74 -13.36 -6.00
N LEU A 393 1.10 -12.19 -5.97
CA LEU A 393 0.18 -11.78 -4.91
C LEU A 393 -1.23 -11.66 -5.48
N ILE A 394 -2.21 -12.23 -4.78
CA ILE A 394 -3.62 -12.20 -5.15
C ILE A 394 -4.38 -11.47 -4.05
N PHE A 395 -5.06 -10.38 -4.41
CA PHE A 395 -6.00 -9.71 -3.53
C PHE A 395 -7.39 -10.32 -3.69
N ILE A 396 -8.02 -10.67 -2.58
CA ILE A 396 -9.33 -11.33 -2.55
C ILE A 396 -10.30 -10.43 -1.80
N ASP A 397 -11.53 -10.31 -2.31
CA ASP A 397 -12.60 -9.48 -1.75
C ASP A 397 -13.11 -9.99 -0.39
N ARG A 398 -13.16 -11.31 -0.22
CA ARG A 398 -13.69 -11.97 0.98
C ARG A 398 -12.85 -13.16 1.37
N VAL A 399 -12.51 -13.28 2.65
CA VAL A 399 -11.71 -14.40 3.17
C VAL A 399 -12.37 -15.75 2.90
N ALA A 400 -13.71 -15.82 2.98
CA ALA A 400 -14.48 -17.03 2.69
C ALA A 400 -14.27 -17.56 1.26
N ASN A 401 -13.96 -16.68 0.29
CA ASN A 401 -13.70 -17.10 -1.09
C ASN A 401 -12.43 -17.96 -1.23
N TYR A 402 -11.57 -17.99 -0.22
CA TYR A 402 -10.35 -18.81 -0.18
C TYR A 402 -10.34 -19.81 0.97
N MET A 403 -10.79 -19.44 2.16
CA MET A 403 -10.68 -20.30 3.34
C MET A 403 -11.69 -21.45 3.36
N GLU A 404 -12.90 -21.22 2.85
CA GLU A 404 -13.92 -22.26 2.83
C GLU A 404 -13.52 -23.42 1.89
N PRO A 405 -13.91 -24.67 2.20
CA PRO A 405 -13.62 -25.82 1.33
C PRO A 405 -14.12 -25.63 -0.11
N ASP A 406 -15.26 -24.96 -0.29
CA ASP A 406 -15.90 -24.64 -1.57
C ASP A 406 -15.70 -23.17 -1.99
N GLY A 407 -14.73 -22.47 -1.38
CA GLY A 407 -14.38 -21.10 -1.72
C GLY A 407 -14.07 -20.95 -3.20
N ILE A 408 -14.67 -19.93 -3.84
CA ILE A 408 -14.60 -19.75 -5.30
C ILE A 408 -13.16 -19.59 -5.81
N ILE A 409 -12.31 -18.81 -5.13
CA ILE A 409 -10.92 -18.59 -5.53
C ILE A 409 -10.08 -19.83 -5.27
N ARG A 410 -10.28 -20.51 -4.14
CA ARG A 410 -9.58 -21.76 -3.81
C ARG A 410 -9.84 -22.83 -4.88
N THR A 411 -11.12 -23.02 -5.21
CA THR A 411 -11.56 -24.00 -6.21
C THR A 411 -11.02 -23.65 -7.58
N LEU A 412 -11.18 -22.40 -8.02
CA LEU A 412 -10.69 -21.97 -9.33
C LEU A 412 -9.17 -22.04 -9.44
N PHE A 413 -8.41 -21.70 -8.40
CA PHE A 413 -6.95 -21.82 -8.44
C PHE A 413 -6.53 -23.29 -8.59
N ALA A 414 -7.16 -24.20 -7.85
CA ALA A 414 -6.88 -25.63 -7.96
C ALA A 414 -7.22 -26.21 -9.34
N GLU A 415 -8.21 -25.63 -10.04
CA GLU A 415 -8.55 -25.98 -11.43
C GLU A 415 -7.59 -25.37 -12.45
N GLU A 416 -7.24 -24.09 -12.31
CA GLU A 416 -6.52 -23.33 -13.34
C GLU A 416 -5.00 -23.44 -13.25
N PHE A 417 -4.44 -23.68 -12.07
CA PHE A 417 -2.99 -23.85 -11.91
C PHE A 417 -2.46 -25.07 -12.70
N PRO A 418 -3.04 -26.29 -12.59
CA PRO A 418 -2.58 -27.44 -13.37
C PRO A 418 -2.76 -27.25 -14.87
N LYS A 419 -3.85 -26.56 -15.28
CA LYS A 419 -4.08 -26.23 -16.70
C LYS A 419 -2.98 -25.30 -17.23
N ALA A 420 -2.71 -24.19 -16.53
CA ALA A 420 -1.66 -23.26 -16.92
C ALA A 420 -0.28 -23.91 -16.92
N TYR A 421 -0.02 -24.82 -15.97
CA TYR A 421 1.23 -25.57 -15.91
C TYR A 421 1.40 -26.48 -17.13
N ARG A 422 0.37 -27.27 -17.46
CA ARG A 422 0.36 -28.13 -18.65
C ARG A 422 0.49 -27.35 -19.95
N ASP A 423 -0.23 -26.23 -20.07
CA ASP A 423 -0.17 -25.40 -21.27
C ASP A 423 1.20 -24.72 -21.46
N HIS A 424 1.94 -24.48 -20.37
CA HIS A 424 3.26 -23.85 -20.42
C HIS A 424 4.41 -24.86 -20.57
N TYR A 425 4.41 -25.94 -19.78
CA TYR A 425 5.50 -26.94 -19.74
C TYR A 425 5.24 -28.17 -20.63
N GLY A 426 3.99 -28.40 -21.07
CA GLY A 426 3.62 -29.58 -21.87
C GLY A 426 3.49 -30.89 -21.08
N GLU A 427 3.49 -30.83 -19.75
CA GLU A 427 3.39 -31.98 -18.85
C GLU A 427 2.43 -31.68 -17.68
N GLU A 428 1.93 -32.72 -17.01
CA GLU A 428 1.03 -32.55 -15.86
C GLU A 428 1.77 -32.04 -14.62
N ALA A 429 1.16 -31.12 -13.88
CA ALA A 429 1.69 -30.67 -12.61
C ALA A 429 1.65 -31.80 -11.56
N PRO A 430 2.64 -31.92 -10.67
CA PRO A 430 2.54 -32.83 -9.53
C PRO A 430 1.31 -32.49 -8.66
N GLU A 431 0.57 -33.50 -8.20
CA GLU A 431 -0.70 -33.30 -7.48
C GLU A 431 -0.56 -32.42 -6.23
N SER A 432 0.53 -32.56 -5.48
CA SER A 432 0.77 -31.77 -4.26
C SER A 432 1.17 -30.32 -4.56
N PHE A 433 1.61 -30.02 -5.78
CA PHE A 433 2.25 -28.75 -6.10
C PHE A 433 1.30 -27.57 -5.95
N VAL A 434 0.02 -27.75 -6.30
CA VAL A 434 -1.05 -26.74 -6.14
C VAL A 434 -1.14 -26.26 -4.68
N HIS A 435 -0.93 -27.15 -3.72
CA HIS A 435 -1.05 -26.85 -2.29
C HIS A 435 0.24 -26.31 -1.68
N GLU A 436 1.39 -26.75 -2.19
CA GLU A 436 2.72 -26.35 -1.68
C GLU A 436 3.10 -24.91 -2.07
N VAL A 437 2.55 -24.39 -3.16
CA VAL A 437 2.87 -23.05 -3.68
C VAL A 437 2.01 -21.93 -3.10
N GLN A 438 1.12 -22.24 -2.16
CA GLN A 438 0.15 -21.31 -1.62
C GLN A 438 0.48 -20.92 -0.17
N ALA A 439 0.43 -19.62 0.10
CA ALA A 439 0.43 -19.04 1.45
C ALA A 439 -0.66 -17.96 1.53
N TYR A 440 -1.18 -17.70 2.73
CA TYR A 440 -2.23 -16.71 2.94
C TYR A 440 -2.01 -15.92 4.24
N TYR A 441 -2.47 -14.67 4.23
CA TYR A 441 -2.30 -13.74 5.35
C TYR A 441 -3.62 -13.01 5.63
N PHE A 442 -4.49 -13.60 6.45
CA PHE A 442 -5.82 -13.06 6.77
C PHE A 442 -5.93 -12.71 8.26
N ALA A 443 -6.68 -11.64 8.57
CA ALA A 443 -7.05 -11.26 9.95
C ALA A 443 -7.81 -12.37 10.66
N LYS A 444 -7.65 -12.49 11.99
CA LYS A 444 -8.40 -13.40 12.86
C LYS A 444 -9.17 -12.65 13.93
N THR A 445 -10.41 -13.02 14.24
CA THR A 445 -11.12 -12.47 15.39
C THR A 445 -10.44 -12.88 16.70
N ASN A 446 -10.83 -12.28 17.83
CA ASN A 446 -10.34 -12.71 19.16
C ASN A 446 -10.69 -14.19 19.47
N ALA A 447 -11.66 -14.77 18.75
CA ALA A 447 -12.03 -16.19 18.83
C ALA A 447 -11.17 -17.09 17.92
N GLY A 448 -10.26 -16.52 17.13
CA GLY A 448 -9.36 -17.23 16.22
C GLY A 448 -9.90 -17.46 14.81
N GLU A 449 -11.11 -16.98 14.50
CA GLU A 449 -11.77 -17.16 13.19
C GLU A 449 -11.27 -16.14 12.17
N PHE A 450 -11.01 -16.54 10.93
CA PHE A 450 -10.52 -15.59 9.93
C PHE A 450 -11.61 -14.58 9.52
N THR A 451 -11.21 -13.32 9.26
CA THR A 451 -12.12 -12.20 9.00
C THR A 451 -11.54 -11.22 7.97
N ASP A 452 -12.43 -10.61 7.21
CA ASP A 452 -12.22 -9.48 6.29
C ASP A 452 -12.56 -8.11 6.93
N ASN A 453 -12.84 -8.06 8.23
CA ASN A 453 -13.19 -6.82 8.92
C ASN A 453 -11.98 -5.87 9.04
N GLU A 454 -12.08 -4.71 8.37
CA GLU A 454 -11.04 -3.67 8.34
C GLU A 454 -10.55 -3.25 9.74
N ASN A 455 -11.45 -3.14 10.72
CA ASN A 455 -11.07 -2.77 12.09
C ASN A 455 -10.23 -3.84 12.79
N SER A 456 -10.47 -5.12 12.44
CA SER A 456 -9.68 -6.24 12.97
C SER A 456 -8.31 -6.29 12.28
N MET A 457 -8.29 -6.07 10.96
CA MET A 457 -7.06 -5.97 10.16
C MET A 457 -6.16 -4.82 10.61
N ALA A 458 -6.71 -3.67 10.96
CA ALA A 458 -5.94 -2.49 11.39
C ALA A 458 -5.28 -2.66 12.76
N LYS A 459 -5.79 -3.56 13.61
CA LYS A 459 -5.37 -3.73 15.00
C LYS A 459 -4.45 -4.93 15.24
N GLN A 460 -4.39 -5.90 14.32
CA GLN A 460 -3.66 -7.15 14.54
C GLN A 460 -2.20 -7.08 14.14
N ARG A 461 -1.36 -6.68 15.11
CA ARG A 461 0.11 -6.70 15.00
C ARG A 461 0.66 -8.06 14.54
N GLU A 462 0.14 -9.15 15.08
CA GLU A 462 0.70 -10.50 14.92
C GLU A 462 0.77 -10.97 13.46
N ILE A 463 -0.22 -10.63 12.63
CA ILE A 463 -0.23 -11.02 11.21
C ILE A 463 0.80 -10.25 10.43
N TYR A 464 1.00 -8.97 10.75
CA TYR A 464 2.06 -8.19 10.10
C TYR A 464 3.44 -8.62 10.58
N ASP A 465 3.58 -8.95 11.86
CA ASP A 465 4.81 -9.57 12.36
C ASP A 465 5.08 -10.89 11.63
N GLU A 466 4.06 -11.71 11.36
CA GLU A 466 4.17 -12.94 10.57
C GLU A 466 4.57 -12.61 9.11
N ILE A 467 3.83 -11.75 8.40
CA ILE A 467 4.17 -11.32 7.03
C ILE A 467 5.60 -10.77 6.94
N LEU A 468 5.99 -9.91 7.89
CA LEU A 468 7.27 -9.19 7.86
C LEU A 468 8.45 -10.04 8.32
N ARG A 469 8.25 -10.97 9.26
CA ARG A 469 9.28 -11.93 9.68
C ARG A 469 9.48 -13.02 8.65
N ASP A 470 8.40 -13.49 8.03
CA ASP A 470 8.43 -14.60 7.06
C ASP A 470 8.88 -14.12 5.67
N LYS A 471 9.13 -12.82 5.47
CA LYS A 471 9.75 -12.27 4.26
C LYS A 471 11.06 -12.94 3.86
N GLU A 472 11.82 -13.47 4.82
CA GLU A 472 13.05 -14.22 4.49
C GLU A 472 12.79 -15.66 4.03
N ALA A 473 11.63 -16.23 4.38
CA ALA A 473 11.24 -17.58 3.98
C ALA A 473 10.47 -17.60 2.64
N LEU A 474 9.81 -16.48 2.30
CA LEU A 474 9.21 -16.21 0.98
C LEU A 474 10.27 -16.05 -0.11
#